data_AF-A0A2W1J9R0-F1
#
_entry.id   AF-A0A2W1J9R0-F1
#
_cell.length_a   1.000
_cell.length_b   1.000
_cell.length_c   1.000
_cell.angle_alpha   90.00
_cell.angle_beta   90.00
_cell.angle_gamma   90.00
#
_symmetry.space_group_name_H-M   'P 1'
#
loop_
_entity.id
_entity.type
_entity.pdbx_description
1 polymer ?
#
loop_
_entity_poly.entity_id
_entity_poly.type
_entity_poly.pdbx_seq_one_letter_code
_entity_poly.pdbx_strand_id
1 'polypeptide(L)'
;MLSIAVIQEDSWDALKCTELSQDSSFFAWAEVYIDGERLTTVGPGCDRRKLAAKHRACWLWLCGFVRGELVGVEAREVPEKSVAIEGETAVVPKVDVRSQKLQVILEKPLVDGQNHVGTLLEICQLMGWPSPSFVFEERSGGFYCRCTAEYFGEVVVGDAIAQRKKLAKQRAALDILKTLI
;
A
#
# COMPACT_ATOMS: atom_id res chain seq x y z
N MET A 1 -8.72 6.49 -10.33
CA MET A 1 -8.63 6.79 -8.88
C MET A 1 -9.81 7.69 -8.55
N LEU A 2 -10.65 7.38 -7.54
CA LEU A 2 -11.91 8.10 -7.30
C LEU A 2 -11.71 9.62 -7.10
N SER A 3 -10.58 10.03 -6.50
CA SER A 3 -10.20 11.44 -6.40
C SER A 3 -10.01 12.15 -7.74
N ILE A 4 -9.63 11.43 -8.82
CA ILE A 4 -9.52 12.01 -10.16
C ILE A 4 -10.92 12.22 -10.76
N ALA A 5 -11.83 11.26 -10.56
CA ALA A 5 -13.20 11.36 -11.07
C ALA A 5 -13.95 12.55 -10.44
N VAL A 6 -13.77 12.79 -9.12
CA VAL A 6 -14.33 13.96 -8.42
C VAL A 6 -13.81 15.30 -8.96
N ILE A 7 -12.62 15.33 -9.56
CA ILE A 7 -12.07 16.55 -10.17
C ILE A 7 -12.57 16.75 -11.60
N GLN A 8 -13.05 15.69 -12.24
CA GLN A 8 -13.43 15.69 -13.66
C GLN A 8 -14.94 15.85 -13.88
N GLU A 9 -15.76 15.49 -12.90
CA GLU A 9 -17.21 15.59 -12.96
C GLU A 9 -17.68 16.88 -12.26
N ASP A 10 -18.33 17.77 -13.01
CA ASP A 10 -18.77 19.08 -12.52
C ASP A 10 -19.83 18.99 -11.40
N SER A 11 -20.55 17.87 -11.30
CA SER A 11 -21.57 17.63 -10.27
C SER A 11 -21.01 16.98 -8.99
N TRP A 12 -19.71 16.67 -8.94
CA TRP A 12 -19.10 15.97 -7.79
C TRP A 12 -18.24 16.93 -6.97
N ASP A 13 -18.67 17.25 -5.75
CA ASP A 13 -18.04 18.35 -4.99
C ASP A 13 -16.87 17.89 -4.11
N ALA A 14 -16.98 16.73 -3.46
CA ALA A 14 -15.99 16.30 -2.48
C ALA A 14 -16.02 14.80 -2.22
N LEU A 15 -14.84 14.22 -1.93
CA LEU A 15 -14.67 12.85 -1.45
C LEU A 15 -14.22 12.86 0.01
N LYS A 16 -14.96 12.15 0.87
CA LYS A 16 -14.58 11.85 2.25
C LYS A 16 -14.50 10.33 2.43
N CYS A 17 -13.55 9.88 3.25
CA CYS A 17 -13.47 8.48 3.68
C CYS A 17 -13.77 8.40 5.16
N THR A 18 -14.84 7.70 5.54
CA THR A 18 -15.15 7.39 6.93
C THR A 18 -14.61 6.00 7.26
N GLU A 19 -13.98 5.85 8.43
CA GLU A 19 -13.26 4.65 8.81
C GLU A 19 -13.75 4.11 10.15
N LEU A 20 -13.76 2.79 10.28
CA LEU A 20 -14.00 2.06 11.53
C LEU A 20 -12.92 0.98 11.68
N SER A 21 -12.30 0.88 12.85
CA SER A 21 -11.32 -0.15 13.17
C SER A 21 -11.91 -1.11 14.20
N GLN A 22 -11.96 -2.40 13.87
CA GLN A 22 -12.54 -3.43 14.74
C GLN A 22 -11.86 -4.78 14.50
N ASP A 23 -11.53 -5.50 15.58
CA ASP A 23 -11.08 -6.90 15.58
C ASP A 23 -10.01 -7.20 14.51
N SER A 24 -8.94 -6.39 14.50
CA SER A 24 -7.81 -6.44 13.54
C SER A 24 -8.15 -6.16 12.06
N SER A 25 -9.37 -5.70 11.79
CA SER A 25 -9.87 -5.30 10.47
C SER A 25 -10.20 -3.80 10.44
N PHE A 26 -10.00 -3.21 9.28
CA PHE A 26 -10.38 -1.84 8.96
C PHE A 26 -11.54 -1.86 7.98
N PHE A 27 -12.57 -1.11 8.30
CA PHE A 27 -13.73 -0.86 7.47
C PHE A 27 -13.68 0.59 7.01
N ALA A 28 -14.00 0.85 5.76
CA ALA A 28 -14.06 2.20 5.22
C ALA A 28 -15.25 2.37 4.27
N TRP A 29 -15.85 3.54 4.29
CA TRP A 29 -16.82 4.00 3.30
C TRP A 29 -16.24 5.18 2.54
N ALA A 30 -16.41 5.19 1.24
CA ALA A 30 -16.23 6.39 0.44
C ALA A 30 -17.58 7.13 0.42
N GLU A 31 -17.56 8.40 0.78
CA GLU A 31 -18.70 9.32 0.78
C GLU A 31 -18.38 10.41 -0.25
N VAL A 32 -19.18 10.51 -1.30
CA VAL A 32 -19.02 11.53 -2.35
C VAL A 32 -20.27 12.38 -2.39
N TYR A 33 -20.09 13.70 -2.51
CA TYR A 33 -21.19 14.62 -2.75
C TYR A 33 -21.47 14.67 -4.25
N ILE A 34 -22.70 14.33 -4.64
CA ILE A 34 -23.21 14.45 -6.01
C ILE A 34 -24.48 15.31 -5.94
N ASP A 35 -24.51 16.43 -6.66
CA ASP A 35 -25.67 17.33 -6.71
C ASP A 35 -26.19 17.77 -5.32
N GLY A 36 -25.26 17.98 -4.38
CA GLY A 36 -25.58 18.33 -2.98
C GLY A 36 -25.99 17.16 -2.08
N GLU A 37 -26.20 15.96 -2.62
CA GLU A 37 -26.48 14.76 -1.85
C GLU A 37 -25.22 13.95 -1.55
N ARG A 38 -25.09 13.48 -0.31
CA ARG A 38 -23.94 12.68 0.11
C ARG A 38 -24.23 11.20 -0.04
N LEU A 39 -23.60 10.59 -1.03
CA LEU A 39 -23.82 9.21 -1.43
C LEU A 39 -22.66 8.30 -1.04
N THR A 40 -22.99 7.08 -0.61
CA THR A 40 -22.05 6.03 -0.21
C THR A 40 -22.58 4.65 -0.60
N THR A 41 -21.81 3.60 -0.33
CA THR A 41 -22.25 2.21 -0.50
C THR A 41 -22.89 1.70 0.79
N VAL A 42 -23.86 0.78 0.66
CA VAL A 42 -24.50 0.12 1.82
C VAL A 42 -23.45 -0.50 2.74
N GLY A 43 -22.57 -1.34 2.17
CA GLY A 43 -21.48 -1.99 2.89
C GLY A 43 -20.13 -1.25 2.80
N PRO A 44 -19.23 -1.45 3.78
CA PRO A 44 -17.87 -0.90 3.75
C PRO A 44 -16.92 -1.71 2.86
N GLY A 45 -15.87 -1.06 2.39
CA GLY A 45 -14.64 -1.76 2.03
C GLY A 45 -13.93 -2.28 3.28
N CYS A 46 -13.57 -3.56 3.31
CA CYS A 46 -12.91 -4.21 4.44
C CYS A 46 -11.50 -4.74 4.07
N ASP A 47 -10.51 -4.52 4.93
CA ASP A 47 -9.19 -5.17 4.86
C ASP A 47 -8.49 -5.13 6.24
N ARG A 48 -7.47 -5.97 6.43
CA ARG A 48 -6.58 -5.91 7.61
C ARG A 48 -5.67 -4.67 7.63
N ARG A 49 -5.57 -3.92 6.53
CA ARG A 49 -4.79 -2.69 6.41
C ARG A 49 -5.68 -1.51 6.03
N LYS A 50 -5.56 -0.43 6.78
CA LYS A 50 -6.30 0.83 6.62
C LYS A 50 -6.34 1.36 5.17
N LEU A 51 -5.19 1.43 4.49
CA LEU A 51 -5.12 1.94 3.11
C LEU A 51 -5.84 1.03 2.12
N ALA A 52 -5.75 -0.29 2.31
CA ALA A 52 -6.41 -1.26 1.45
C ALA A 52 -7.94 -1.24 1.64
N ALA A 53 -8.43 -1.06 2.87
CA ALA A 53 -9.84 -0.86 3.17
C ALA A 53 -10.39 0.38 2.44
N LYS A 54 -9.66 1.51 2.46
CA LYS A 54 -10.02 2.72 1.70
C LYS A 54 -10.06 2.48 0.20
N HIS A 55 -9.04 1.82 -0.36
CA HIS A 55 -9.02 1.54 -1.79
C HIS A 55 -10.21 0.68 -2.21
N ARG A 56 -10.57 -0.33 -1.39
CA ARG A 56 -11.79 -1.11 -1.61
C ARG A 56 -13.05 -0.26 -1.50
N ALA A 57 -13.14 0.62 -0.53
CA ALA A 57 -14.28 1.54 -0.39
C ALA A 57 -14.46 2.42 -1.62
N CYS A 58 -13.37 3.00 -2.14
CA CYS A 58 -13.40 3.80 -3.37
C CYS A 58 -13.82 2.97 -4.59
N TRP A 59 -13.34 1.73 -4.70
CA TRP A 59 -13.73 0.82 -5.78
C TRP A 59 -15.20 0.43 -5.72
N LEU A 60 -15.69 0.05 -4.54
CA LEU A 60 -17.10 -0.29 -4.30
C LEU A 60 -18.00 0.89 -4.63
N TRP A 61 -17.60 2.11 -4.24
CA TRP A 61 -18.34 3.31 -4.57
C TRP A 61 -18.44 3.54 -6.08
N LEU A 62 -17.33 3.42 -6.82
CA LEU A 62 -17.36 3.53 -8.28
C LEU A 62 -18.26 2.48 -8.93
N CYS A 63 -18.21 1.23 -8.43
CA CYS A 63 -19.09 0.17 -8.91
C CYS A 63 -20.56 0.47 -8.62
N GLY A 64 -20.87 0.94 -7.41
CA GLY A 64 -22.21 1.31 -7.00
C GLY A 64 -22.76 2.49 -7.79
N PHE A 65 -21.92 3.49 -8.10
CA PHE A 65 -22.29 4.62 -8.95
C PHE A 65 -22.72 4.14 -10.34
N VAL A 66 -21.90 3.30 -11.00
CA VAL A 66 -22.21 2.75 -12.32
C VAL A 66 -23.49 1.90 -12.32
N ARG A 67 -23.82 1.26 -11.19
CA ARG A 67 -25.00 0.40 -11.05
C ARG A 67 -26.24 1.12 -10.51
N GLY A 68 -26.13 2.38 -10.10
CA GLY A 68 -27.22 3.09 -9.42
C GLY A 68 -27.56 2.52 -8.03
N GLU A 69 -26.60 1.89 -7.36
CA GLU A 69 -26.76 1.21 -6.06
C GLU A 69 -26.25 2.05 -4.87
N LEU A 70 -25.93 3.32 -5.10
CA LEU A 70 -25.50 4.22 -4.03
C LEU A 70 -26.68 4.59 -3.14
N VAL A 71 -26.39 4.75 -1.85
CA VAL A 71 -27.34 5.10 -0.82
C VAL A 71 -26.88 6.33 -0.05
N GLY A 72 -27.80 7.01 0.63
CA GLY A 72 -27.45 8.06 1.59
C GLY A 72 -26.65 7.50 2.77
N VAL A 73 -25.81 8.33 3.39
CA VAL A 73 -24.94 7.90 4.51
C VAL A 73 -25.71 7.30 5.69
N GLU A 74 -26.95 7.73 5.92
CA GLU A 74 -27.80 7.21 7.00
C GLU A 74 -28.31 5.78 6.73
N ALA A 75 -28.29 5.33 5.47
CA ALA A 75 -28.73 4.00 5.06
C ALA A 75 -27.58 2.98 4.98
N ARG A 76 -26.37 3.35 5.43
CA ARG A 76 -25.23 2.42 5.45
C ARG A 76 -25.36 1.42 6.59
N GLU A 77 -24.95 0.19 6.33
CA GLU A 77 -24.85 -0.85 7.36
C GLU A 77 -23.53 -0.70 8.10
N VAL A 78 -23.58 -0.41 9.40
CA VAL A 78 -22.38 -0.45 10.25
C VAL A 78 -22.23 -1.86 10.78
N PRO A 79 -21.11 -2.57 10.52
CA PRO A 79 -20.89 -3.90 11.05
C PRO A 79 -21.06 -3.89 12.58
N GLU A 80 -21.98 -4.71 13.09
CA GLU A 80 -22.20 -4.83 14.52
C GLU A 80 -20.97 -5.46 15.19
N LYS A 81 -20.66 -5.02 16.41
CA LYS A 81 -19.65 -5.66 17.23
C LYS A 81 -20.09 -7.09 17.54
N SER A 82 -19.51 -8.07 16.86
CA SER A 82 -19.65 -9.47 17.24
C SER A 82 -19.07 -9.65 18.63
N VAL A 83 -19.94 -9.76 19.64
CA VAL A 83 -19.59 -10.33 20.94
C VAL A 83 -19.14 -11.75 20.66
N ALA A 84 -17.86 -12.02 20.91
CA ALA A 84 -17.24 -13.30 20.64
C ALA A 84 -18.04 -14.45 21.27
N ILE A 85 -18.52 -15.35 20.42
CA ILE A 85 -18.68 -16.75 20.82
C ILE A 85 -17.59 -17.49 20.06
N GLU A 86 -16.60 -17.94 20.82
CA GLU A 86 -15.54 -18.84 20.38
C GLU A 86 -16.19 -20.08 19.74
N GLY A 87 -15.86 -20.35 18.48
CA GLY A 87 -16.42 -21.48 17.75
C GLY A 87 -15.59 -21.82 16.52
N GLU A 88 -14.63 -22.71 16.72
CA GLU A 88 -14.01 -23.62 15.73
C GLU A 88 -13.63 -23.03 14.37
N THR A 89 -12.37 -22.57 14.27
CA THR A 89 -11.75 -22.35 12.97
C THR A 89 -11.17 -23.68 12.46
N ALA A 90 -11.85 -24.25 11.47
CA ALA A 90 -11.35 -25.32 10.63
C ALA A 90 -9.94 -25.01 10.09
N VAL A 91 -9.08 -26.02 10.14
CA VAL A 91 -7.66 -25.96 9.76
C VAL A 91 -7.55 -25.73 8.25
N VAL A 92 -7.39 -24.46 7.84
CA VAL A 92 -6.94 -24.09 6.49
C VAL A 92 -5.43 -24.32 6.42
N PRO A 93 -4.88 -24.96 5.37
CA PRO A 93 -3.45 -25.23 5.29
C PRO A 93 -2.67 -23.92 5.38
N LYS A 94 -1.73 -23.86 6.33
CA LYS A 94 -0.80 -22.74 6.54
C LYS A 94 0.13 -22.64 5.34
N VAL A 95 -0.34 -22.00 4.29
CA VAL A 95 0.53 -21.51 3.21
C VAL A 95 1.37 -20.39 3.81
N ASP A 96 2.70 -20.52 3.75
CA ASP A 96 3.62 -19.51 4.27
C ASP A 96 3.50 -18.22 3.45
N VAL A 97 2.63 -17.32 3.91
CA VAL A 97 2.34 -16.02 3.30
C VAL A 97 3.62 -15.19 3.10
N ARG A 98 4.67 -15.42 3.90
CA ARG A 98 5.94 -14.69 3.76
C ARG A 98 6.71 -15.16 2.53
N SER A 99 6.82 -16.47 2.31
CA SER A 99 7.52 -17.04 1.16
C SER A 99 6.85 -16.64 -0.15
N GLN A 100 5.52 -16.67 -0.22
CA GLN A 100 4.78 -16.24 -1.40
C GLN A 100 4.99 -14.76 -1.69
N LYS A 101 4.97 -13.92 -0.65
CA LYS A 101 5.18 -12.48 -0.81
C LYS A 101 6.60 -12.15 -1.27
N LEU A 102 7.60 -12.86 -0.75
CA LEU A 102 8.98 -12.73 -1.21
C LEU A 102 9.11 -13.12 -2.68
N GLN A 103 8.52 -14.24 -3.08
CA GLN A 103 8.54 -14.71 -4.46
C GLN A 103 7.93 -13.68 -5.42
N VAL A 104 6.77 -13.11 -5.08
CA VAL A 104 6.14 -12.05 -5.89
C VAL A 104 7.03 -10.79 -6.01
N ILE A 105 7.80 -10.47 -4.96
CA ILE A 105 8.72 -9.32 -4.99
C ILE A 105 9.93 -9.60 -5.89
N LEU A 106 10.51 -10.80 -5.80
CA LEU A 106 11.69 -11.19 -6.58
C LEU A 106 11.37 -11.40 -8.07
N GLU A 107 10.17 -11.89 -8.39
CA GLU A 107 9.72 -12.07 -9.78
C GLU A 107 9.30 -10.76 -10.46
N LYS A 108 9.10 -9.69 -9.68
CA LYS A 108 8.66 -8.40 -10.22
C LYS A 108 9.80 -7.70 -10.97
N PRO A 109 9.58 -7.24 -12.22
CA PRO A 109 10.62 -6.53 -12.95
C PRO A 109 10.98 -5.21 -12.27
N LEU A 110 12.29 -4.99 -12.12
CA LEU A 110 12.88 -3.74 -11.63
C LEU A 110 12.77 -2.69 -12.74
N VAL A 111 11.86 -1.73 -12.58
CA VAL A 111 11.61 -0.66 -13.55
C VAL A 111 11.98 0.70 -12.94
N ASP A 112 12.64 1.55 -13.73
CA ASP A 112 12.95 2.91 -13.33
C ASP A 112 11.69 3.69 -12.87
N GLY A 113 11.80 4.38 -11.73
CA GLY A 113 10.70 5.12 -11.11
C GLY A 113 9.91 4.35 -10.03
N GLN A 114 10.18 3.05 -9.84
CA GLN A 114 9.66 2.30 -8.69
C GLN A 114 10.32 2.72 -7.37
N ASN A 115 9.69 2.37 -6.24
CA ASN A 115 10.23 2.63 -4.90
C ASN A 115 11.19 1.51 -4.48
N HIS A 116 12.36 1.47 -5.12
CA HIS A 116 13.43 0.51 -4.86
C HIS A 116 13.88 0.48 -3.39
N VAL A 117 13.90 1.64 -2.72
CA VAL A 117 14.22 1.71 -1.29
C VAL A 117 13.18 0.95 -0.46
N GLY A 118 11.90 1.11 -0.78
CA GLY A 118 10.81 0.40 -0.10
C GLY A 118 10.86 -1.10 -0.35
N THR A 119 11.13 -1.51 -1.59
CA THR A 119 11.29 -2.92 -1.96
C THR A 119 12.44 -3.57 -1.21
N LEU A 120 13.61 -2.92 -1.15
CA LEU A 120 14.76 -3.44 -0.40
C LEU A 120 14.47 -3.59 1.09
N LEU A 121 13.82 -2.60 1.71
CA LEU A 121 13.39 -2.67 3.11
C LEU A 121 12.43 -3.84 3.36
N GLU A 122 11.48 -4.06 2.44
CA GLU A 122 10.51 -5.14 2.53
C GLU A 122 11.18 -6.52 2.42
N ILE A 123 12.16 -6.67 1.52
CA ILE A 123 12.96 -7.90 1.41
C ILE A 123 13.73 -8.15 2.70
N CYS A 124 14.45 -7.15 3.23
CA CYS A 124 15.19 -7.30 4.49
C CYS A 124 14.27 -7.73 5.63
N GLN A 125 13.07 -7.15 5.73
CA GLN A 125 12.10 -7.54 6.75
C GLN A 125 11.58 -8.97 6.56
N LEU A 126 11.31 -9.39 5.33
CA LEU A 126 10.83 -10.74 5.02
C LEU A 126 11.89 -11.81 5.32
N MET A 127 13.16 -11.48 5.06
CA MET A 127 14.31 -12.36 5.28
C MET A 127 14.84 -12.33 6.73
N GLY A 128 14.36 -11.39 7.55
CA GLY A 128 14.87 -11.17 8.90
C GLY A 128 16.26 -10.54 8.94
N TRP A 129 16.70 -9.90 7.85
CA TRP A 129 17.96 -9.18 7.78
C TRP A 129 17.87 -7.80 8.46
N PRO A 130 18.99 -7.25 8.94
CA PRO A 130 19.07 -5.87 9.38
C PRO A 130 18.61 -4.90 8.28
N SER A 131 18.05 -3.77 8.70
CA SER A 131 17.65 -2.72 7.76
C SER A 131 18.88 -2.14 7.04
N PRO A 132 18.78 -1.84 5.73
CA PRO A 132 19.87 -1.28 4.95
C PRO A 132 20.24 0.12 5.45
N SER A 133 21.53 0.42 5.48
CA SER A 133 22.06 1.73 5.84
C SER A 133 22.36 2.56 4.59
N PHE A 134 22.26 3.89 4.71
CA PHE A 134 22.49 4.83 3.61
C PHE A 134 23.37 5.97 4.07
N VAL A 135 24.49 6.18 3.37
CA VAL A 135 25.42 7.28 3.59
C VAL A 135 25.41 8.20 2.37
N PHE A 136 25.48 9.52 2.60
CA PHE A 136 25.43 10.53 1.55
C PHE A 136 26.68 11.40 1.57
N GLU A 137 27.21 11.68 0.39
CA GLU A 137 28.32 12.61 0.17
C GLU A 137 28.01 13.50 -1.02
N GLU A 138 28.48 14.75 -0.99
CA GLU A 138 28.42 15.65 -2.15
C GLU A 138 29.72 15.51 -2.95
N ARG A 139 29.59 15.20 -4.25
CA ARG A 139 30.72 15.03 -5.17
C ARG A 139 30.50 15.90 -6.41
N SER A 140 31.55 16.11 -7.21
CA SER A 140 31.49 16.97 -8.42
C SER A 140 30.41 16.56 -9.44
N GLY A 141 29.95 15.30 -9.41
CA GLY A 141 28.87 14.78 -10.26
C GLY A 141 27.45 14.82 -9.65
N GLY A 142 27.28 15.39 -8.46
CA GLY A 142 26.01 15.46 -7.73
C GLY A 142 26.05 14.77 -6.35
N PHE A 143 24.89 14.33 -5.88
CA PHE A 143 24.78 13.60 -4.61
C PHE A 143 25.15 12.14 -4.81
N TYR A 144 26.22 11.72 -4.16
CA TYR A 144 26.61 10.32 -4.05
C TYR A 144 25.88 9.69 -2.87
N CYS A 145 25.36 8.48 -3.06
CA CYS A 145 24.76 7.67 -2.03
C CYS A 145 25.36 6.27 -2.07
N ARG A 146 25.81 5.81 -0.90
CA ARG A 146 26.21 4.43 -0.65
C ARG A 146 25.13 3.76 0.18
N CYS A 147 24.63 2.63 -0.30
CA CYS A 147 23.72 1.76 0.43
C CYS A 147 24.47 0.49 0.85
N THR A 148 24.25 0.03 2.07
CA THR A 148 24.83 -1.22 2.59
C THR A 148 23.72 -2.08 3.15
N ALA A 149 23.61 -3.33 2.72
CA ALA A 149 22.63 -4.30 3.18
C ALA A 149 23.29 -5.66 3.48
N GLU A 150 22.66 -6.47 4.31
CA GLU A 150 23.08 -7.85 4.55
C GLU A 150 22.33 -8.80 3.60
N TYR A 151 23.05 -9.79 3.07
CA TYR A 151 22.55 -10.82 2.18
C TYR A 151 23.19 -12.16 2.57
N PHE A 152 22.40 -13.09 3.14
CA PHE A 152 22.88 -14.40 3.59
C PHE A 152 24.18 -14.36 4.46
N GLY A 153 24.31 -13.35 5.31
CA GLY A 153 25.50 -13.15 6.16
C GLY A 153 26.67 -12.46 5.48
N GLU A 154 26.56 -12.12 4.19
CA GLU A 154 27.48 -11.24 3.48
C GLU A 154 26.97 -9.80 3.46
N VAL A 155 27.88 -8.84 3.32
CA VAL A 155 27.52 -7.43 3.20
C VAL A 155 27.60 -7.03 1.73
N VAL A 156 26.45 -6.64 1.17
CA VAL A 156 26.36 -6.11 -0.19
C VAL A 156 26.29 -4.58 -0.15
N VAL A 157 26.95 -3.96 -1.12
CA VAL A 157 27.05 -2.50 -1.22
C VAL A 157 26.55 -2.08 -2.60
N GLY A 158 25.66 -1.10 -2.62
CA GLY A 158 25.20 -0.46 -3.84
C GLY A 158 25.54 1.03 -3.82
N ASP A 159 26.08 1.53 -4.93
CA ASP A 159 26.58 2.90 -5.03
C ASP A 159 25.89 3.63 -6.19
N ALA A 160 25.51 4.89 -5.96
CA ALA A 160 24.96 5.70 -7.05
C ALA A 160 25.21 7.19 -6.86
N ILE A 161 25.38 7.88 -7.99
CA ILE A 161 25.42 9.34 -8.05
C ILE A 161 24.24 9.88 -8.86
N ALA A 162 23.61 10.94 -8.36
CA ALA A 162 22.53 11.61 -9.05
C ALA A 162 22.41 13.09 -8.68
N GLN A 163 21.72 13.86 -9.52
CA GLN A 163 21.48 15.30 -9.30
C GLN A 163 20.57 15.60 -8.08
N ARG A 164 19.91 14.59 -7.49
CA ARG A 164 19.03 14.74 -6.33
C ARG A 164 19.30 13.63 -5.31
N LYS A 165 19.40 13.97 -4.01
CA LYS A 165 19.61 13.01 -2.90
C LYS A 165 18.63 11.82 -2.94
N LYS A 166 17.35 12.10 -3.18
CA LYS A 166 16.30 11.06 -3.28
C LYS A 166 16.55 10.09 -4.44
N LEU A 167 17.01 10.60 -5.59
CA LEU A 167 17.28 9.78 -6.77
C LEU A 167 18.55 8.94 -6.59
N ALA A 168 19.60 9.52 -5.98
CA ALA A 168 20.82 8.78 -5.63
C ALA A 168 20.50 7.61 -4.70
N LYS A 169 19.67 7.86 -3.67
CA LYS A 169 19.20 6.80 -2.75
C LYS A 169 18.44 5.68 -3.46
N GLN A 170 17.52 6.02 -4.36
CA GLN A 170 16.75 5.03 -5.12
C GLN A 170 17.64 4.19 -6.04
N ARG A 171 18.62 4.81 -6.69
CA ARG A 171 19.57 4.11 -7.56
C ARG A 171 20.54 3.21 -6.78
N ALA A 172 21.03 3.66 -5.62
CA ALA A 172 21.88 2.84 -4.76
C ALA A 172 21.13 1.60 -4.23
N ALA A 173 19.85 1.74 -3.89
CA ALA A 173 19.00 0.61 -3.52
C ALA A 173 18.71 -0.33 -4.70
N LEU A 174 18.47 0.22 -5.91
CA LEU A 174 18.29 -0.56 -7.12
C LEU A 174 19.53 -1.40 -7.45
N ASP A 175 20.73 -0.84 -7.24
CA ASP A 175 22.00 -1.54 -7.46
C ASP A 175 22.11 -2.79 -6.58
N ILE A 176 21.74 -2.68 -5.29
CA ILE A 176 21.63 -3.84 -4.40
C ILE A 176 20.56 -4.82 -4.90
N LEU A 177 19.37 -4.34 -5.26
CA LEU A 177 18.27 -5.23 -5.70
C LEU A 177 18.65 -6.07 -6.94
N LYS A 178 19.47 -5.54 -7.85
CA LYS A 178 20.00 -6.28 -9.00
C LYS A 178 20.97 -7.40 -8.62
N THR A 179 21.55 -7.35 -7.43
CA THR A 179 22.39 -8.42 -6.88
C THR A 179 21.55 -9.47 -6.17
N LEU A 180 20.34 -9.11 -5.73
CA LEU A 180 19.41 -9.98 -4.98
C LEU A 180 18.46 -10.78 -5.89
N ILE A 181 18.25 -10.34 -7.13
CA ILE A 181 17.32 -10.89 -8.14
C ILE A 181 18.12 -11.35 -9.35
#